data_AF-A0A524P0F7-F1
#
_entry.id   AF-A0A524P0F7-F1
#
_cell.length_a   1.000
_cell.length_b   1.000
_cell.length_c   1.000
_cell.angle_alpha   90.00
_cell.angle_beta   90.00
_cell.angle_gamma   90.00
#
_symmetry.space_group_name_H-M   'P 1'
#
loop_
_entity.id
_entity.type
_entity.pdbx_description
1 polymer ?
#
loop_
_entity_poly.entity_id
_entity_poly.type
_entity_poly.pdbx_seq_one_letter_code
_entity_poly.pdbx_strand_id
1 'polypeptide(L)' 'MTKKDEQPLLGIVGWSGLYEMDGVEDLAEERLTTPFGDPSDAYVTGKIGVQRVAFLPRHGRGHRISP' A
#
# COMPACT_ATOMS: atom_id res chain seq x y z
N MET A 1 -9.38 22.19 -16.09
CA MET A 1 -9.98 21.76 -14.81
C MET A 1 -8.91 21.03 -14.01
N THR A 2 -8.22 21.73 -13.12
CA THR A 2 -7.18 21.15 -12.27
C THR A 2 -7.84 20.27 -11.19
N LYS A 3 -7.48 18.99 -11.12
CA LYS A 3 -7.78 18.07 -10.01
C LYS A 3 -7.09 18.54 -8.72
N LYS A 4 -7.47 19.70 -8.19
CA LYS A 4 -6.84 20.30 -7.01
C LYS A 4 -7.52 19.89 -5.70
N ASP A 5 -8.71 19.30 -5.79
CA ASP A 5 -9.56 18.94 -4.65
C ASP A 5 -9.60 17.44 -4.32
N GLU A 6 -8.89 16.61 -5.09
CA GLU A 6 -8.78 15.17 -4.82
C GLU A 6 -7.46 14.89 -4.08
N GLN A 7 -7.55 14.43 -2.83
CA GLN A 7 -6.37 13.96 -2.11
C GLN A 7 -5.74 12.80 -2.90
N PRO A 8 -4.48 12.92 -3.36
CA PRO A 8 -3.85 11.89 -4.18
C PRO A 8 -3.67 10.61 -3.36
N LEU A 9 -3.74 9.45 -4.00
CA LEU A 9 -3.38 8.20 -3.33
C LEU A 9 -1.89 8.20 -2.98
N LEU A 10 -1.55 8.06 -1.70
CA LEU A 10 -0.16 7.98 -1.25
C LEU A 10 0.33 6.53 -1.30
N GLY A 11 1.26 6.25 -2.22
CA GLY A 11 1.94 4.96 -2.32
C GLY A 11 3.14 4.88 -1.39
N ILE A 12 3.21 3.83 -0.57
CA ILE A 12 4.29 3.56 0.38
C ILE A 12 4.91 2.21 0.03
N VAL A 13 6.21 2.20 -0.26
CA VAL A 13 6.98 0.96 -0.50
C VAL A 13 8.01 0.81 0.60
N GLY A 14 7.87 -0.22 1.44
CA GLY A 14 8.69 -0.31 2.64
C GLY A 14 8.61 -1.64 3.37
N TRP A 15 8.87 -1.61 4.67
CA TRP A 15 8.72 -2.75 5.57
C TRP A 15 7.25 -3.00 5.92
N SER A 16 6.86 -4.24 6.19
CA SER A 16 5.47 -4.73 6.38
C SER A 16 4.62 -4.08 7.48
N GLY A 17 5.08 -2.98 8.09
CA GLY A 17 4.49 -2.37 9.29
C GLY A 17 3.20 -1.58 9.10
N LEU A 18 2.59 -1.53 7.90
CA LEU A 18 1.36 -0.76 7.73
C LEU A 18 0.18 -1.36 8.52
N TYR A 19 0.16 -2.67 8.76
CA TYR A 19 -0.83 -3.32 9.64
C TYR A 19 -0.72 -2.88 11.09
N GLU A 20 0.45 -2.38 11.50
CA GLU A 20 0.76 -2.00 12.89
C GLU A 20 0.64 -0.49 13.10
N MET A 21 0.23 0.27 12.07
CA MET A 21 0.07 1.72 12.19
C MET A 21 -1.25 2.07 12.88
N ASP A 22 -1.14 2.65 14.08
CA ASP A 22 -2.29 3.21 14.79
C ASP A 22 -2.98 4.29 13.95
N GLY A 23 -4.32 4.22 13.87
CA GLY A 23 -5.14 5.20 13.16
C GLY A 23 -5.34 4.94 11.67
N VAL A 24 -4.98 3.75 11.16
CA VAL A 24 -5.39 3.31 9.82
C VAL A 24 -6.80 2.72 9.88
N GLU A 25 -7.69 3.25 9.05
CA GLU A 25 -9.07 2.81 8.86
C GLU A 25 -9.26 2.22 7.45
N ASP A 26 -10.39 1.56 7.22
CA ASP A 26 -10.79 1.02 5.91
C ASP A 26 -9.72 0.12 5.25
N LEU A 27 -9.07 -0.72 6.04
CA LEU A 27 -8.04 -1.64 5.56
C LEU A 27 -8.62 -2.65 4.55
N ALA A 28 -8.00 -2.72 3.37
CA ALA A 28 -8.29 -3.73 2.38
C ALA A 28 -7.01 -4.31 1.79
N GLU A 29 -7.06 -5.59 1.41
CA GLU A 29 -5.98 -6.25 0.67
C GLU A 29 -6.38 -6.44 -0.78
N GLU A 30 -5.52 -6.01 -1.69
CA GLU A 30 -5.73 -6.13 -3.13
C GLU A 30 -4.58 -6.89 -3.79
N ARG A 31 -4.92 -7.99 -4.46
CA ARG A 31 -3.99 -8.75 -5.30
C ARG A 31 -4.22 -8.37 -6.75
N LEU A 32 -3.15 -7.95 -7.42
CA LEU A 32 -3.16 -7.61 -8.83
C LEU A 32 -1.95 -8.19 -9.53
N THR A 33 -2.12 -8.52 -10.81
CA THR A 33 -1.05 -8.94 -11.71
C THR A 33 -0.62 -7.77 -12.58
N THR A 34 0.67 -7.56 -12.74
CA THR A 34 1.20 -6.55 -13.66
C THR A 34 1.72 -7.20 -14.95
N PRO A 35 1.94 -6.44 -16.03
CA PRO A 35 2.66 -6.96 -17.21
C PRO A 35 4.07 -7.47 -16.90
N PHE A 36 4.64 -7.12 -15.74
CA PHE A 36 5.95 -7.57 -15.27
C PHE A 36 5.87 -8.76 -14.29
N GLY A 37 4.68 -9.35 -14.12
CA GLY A 37 4.40 -10.42 -13.16
C GLY A 37 3.78 -9.91 -11.86
N ASP A 38 3.84 -10.77 -10.85
CA ASP A 38 3.26 -10.48 -9.53
C ASP A 38 4.14 -9.49 -8.74
N PRO A 39 3.53 -8.54 -8.03
CA PRO A 39 4.25 -7.70 -7.06
C PRO A 39 4.88 -8.53 -5.93
N SER A 40 5.69 -7.88 -5.10
CA SER A 40 6.33 -8.50 -3.94
C SER A 40 5.34 -9.06 -2.91
N ASP A 41 4.11 -8.53 -2.86
CA ASP A 41 2.97 -9.08 -2.10
C ASP A 41 1.65 -8.44 -2.56
N ALA A 42 0.54 -8.77 -1.91
CA ALA A 42 -0.70 -8.01 -2.02
C ALA A 42 -0.49 -6.55 -1.56
N TYR A 43 -1.14 -5.62 -2.25
CA TYR A 43 -1.23 -4.24 -1.80
C TYR A 43 -2.17 -4.16 -0.59
N VAL A 44 -1.80 -3.34 0.39
CA VAL A 44 -2.67 -3.01 1.51
C VAL A 44 -3.11 -1.57 1.34
N THR A 45 -4.41 -1.34 1.17
CA THR A 45 -4.97 0.00 1.10
C THR A 45 -5.65 0.35 2.40
N GLY A 46 -5.76 1.64 2.67
CA GLY A 46 -6.42 2.15 3.87
C GLY A 46 -6.50 3.66 3.87
N LYS A 47 -6.89 4.21 5.01
CA LYS A 47 -7.09 5.65 5.20
C LYS A 47 -6.49 6.09 6.53
N ILE A 48 -5.72 7.17 6.50
CA ILE A 48 -5.18 7.83 7.69
C ILE A 48 -5.76 9.25 7.72
N GLY A 49 -6.68 9.52 8.65
CA GLY A 49 -7.43 10.77 8.65
C GLY A 49 -8.23 10.95 7.37
N VAL A 50 -7.84 11.89 6.49
CA VAL A 50 -8.48 12.09 5.17
C VAL A 50 -7.64 11.53 4.00
N GLN A 51 -6.44 11.04 4.28
CA GLN A 51 -5.46 10.61 3.28
C GLN A 51 -5.66 9.13 2.95
N ARG A 52 -5.88 8.80 1.67
CA ARG A 52 -5.86 7.41 1.20
C ARG A 52 -4.42 6.94 1.01
N VAL A 53 -4.12 5.74 1.48
CA VAL A 53 -2.79 5.14 1.39
C VAL A 53 -2.86 3.78 0.71
N ALA A 54 -1.81 3.44 -0.02
CA ALA A 54 -1.57 2.10 -0.56
C ALA A 54 -0.15 1.67 -0.21
N PHE A 55 0.01 0.48 0.33
CA PHE A 55 1.26 -0.05 0.83
C PHE A 55 1.65 -1.33 0.11
N LEU A 56 2.93 -1.44 -0.23
CA LEU A 56 3.52 -2.64 -0.80
C LEU A 56 4.81 -2.99 -0.06
N PRO A 57 4.89 -4.16 0.62
CA PRO A 57 6.11 -4.56 1.31
C PRO A 57 7.17 -4.98 0.29
N ARG A 58 8.29 -4.25 0.22
CA ARG A 58 9.30 -4.46 -0.84
C ARG A 58 9.90 -5.87 -0.87
N HIS A 59 9.96 -6.50 0.30
CA HIS A 59 10.53 -7.85 0.50
C HIS A 59 9.48 -8.95 0.62
N GLY A 60 8.20 -8.62 0.41
CA GLY A 60 7.09 -9.48 0.77
C GLY A 60 6.92 -9.64 2.29
N ARG A 61 5.76 -10.14 2.71
CA ARG A 61 5.52 -10.52 4.11
C ARG A 61 6.55 -11.56 4.56
N GLY A 62 7.05 -11.39 5.78
CA GLY A 62 8.08 -12.27 6.35
C GLY A 62 9.48 -12.12 5.73
N HIS A 63 9.76 -11.05 4.98
CA HIS A 63 11.08 -10.78 4.39
C HIS A 63 11.58 -11.90 3.46
N ARG A 64 10.66 -12.52 2.72
CA ARG A 64 10.93 -13.69 1.85
C ARG A 64 11.73 -13.39 0.59
N ILE A 65 11.74 -12.13 0.13
CA ILE A 65 12.51 -11.68 -1.04
C ILE A 65 13.78 -10.99 -0.56
N SER A 66 14.95 -11.49 -0.97
CA SER A 66 16.24 -10.89 -0.60
C SER A 66 16.44 -9.51 -1.26
N PRO A 67 17.25 -8.62 -0.65
CA PRO A 67 17.54 -7.28 -1.18
C PRO A 67 18.17 -7.24 -2.57
#